data_AF-A0A959K151-F1
#
_entry.id   AF-A0A959K151-F1
#
_cell.length_a   1.000
_cell.length_b   1.000
_cell.length_c   1.000
_cell.angle_alpha   90.00
_cell.angle_beta   90.00
_cell.angle_gamma   90.00
#
_symmetry.space_group_name_H-M   'P 1'
#
loop_
_entity.id
_entity.type
_entity.pdbx_description
1 polymer ?
#
loop_
_entity_poly.entity_id
_entity_poly.type
_entity_poly.pdbx_seq_one_letter_code
_entity_poly.pdbx_strand_id
1 'polypeptide(L)'
;IAVIGFTIWSTSRQVSGEELYARFYTTYPNSISPLTKGSQESEMDGFQAYELGRYDQAMRLLSEEDSDTARFYLALAELGSFQTENAEVLLTDIGSAPGYYQIPALWYLALVNLKQEEFTEARAHLQQVRNSSHPLSQRADQLISILEQD
;
A
#
# COMPACT_ATOMS: atom_id res chain seq x y z
N ILE A 1 50.79 27.31 8.03
CA ILE A 1 49.92 26.20 8.47
C ILE A 1 48.50 26.72 8.41
N ALA A 2 47.66 26.19 7.52
CA ALA A 2 46.24 26.49 7.51
C ALA A 2 45.49 25.15 7.37
N VAL A 3 45.07 24.61 8.51
CA VAL A 3 44.19 23.45 8.56
C VAL A 3 42.78 24.01 8.45
N ILE A 4 42.19 23.94 7.26
CA ILE A 4 40.76 24.17 7.10
C ILE A 4 40.08 22.87 7.50
N GLY A 5 39.58 22.82 8.74
CA GLY A 5 38.76 21.73 9.23
C GLY A 5 37.38 21.80 8.57
N PHE A 6 37.08 20.83 7.72
CA PHE A 6 35.74 20.63 7.18
C PHE A 6 34.92 19.88 8.24
N THR A 7 34.22 20.62 9.09
CA THR A 7 33.23 20.01 9.99
C THR A 7 32.04 19.58 9.15
N ILE A 8 31.95 18.29 8.84
CA ILE A 8 30.72 17.70 8.31
C ILE A 8 29.69 17.76 9.44
N TRP A 9 28.74 18.69 9.32
CA TRP A 9 27.56 18.73 10.18
C TRP A 9 26.72 17.50 9.86
N SER A 10 26.77 16.49 10.73
CA SER A 10 25.93 15.31 10.65
C SER A 10 24.50 15.69 11.08
N THR A 11 23.72 16.27 10.16
CA THR A 11 22.26 16.27 10.29
C THR A 11 21.79 14.83 10.18
N SER A 12 21.42 14.23 11.31
CA SER A 12 20.54 13.06 11.33
C SER A 12 19.26 13.43 10.58
N ARG A 13 19.13 12.98 9.34
CA ARG A 13 17.88 13.11 8.59
C ARG A 13 16.94 12.05 9.15
N GLN A 14 15.92 12.48 9.89
CA GLN A 14 14.78 11.66 10.23
C GLN A 14 14.11 11.22 8.92
N VAL A 15 13.83 9.92 8.77
CA VAL A 15 13.20 9.39 7.55
C VAL A 15 11.73 9.85 7.56
N SER A 16 11.28 10.48 6.47
CA SER A 16 9.89 10.95 6.41
C SER A 16 8.92 9.80 6.13
N GLY A 17 7.65 10.00 6.50
CA GLY A 17 6.58 9.05 6.22
C GLY A 17 6.42 8.75 4.72
N GLU A 18 6.56 9.76 3.86
CA GLU A 18 6.57 9.61 2.39
C GLU A 18 7.74 8.74 1.90
N GLU A 19 8.93 8.89 2.49
CA GLU A 19 10.09 8.06 2.12
C GLU A 19 9.89 6.59 2.52
N LEU A 20 9.30 6.35 3.69
CA LEU A 20 8.92 5.00 4.13
C LEU A 20 7.84 4.39 3.23
N TYR A 21 6.80 5.16 2.89
CA TYR A 21 5.77 4.75 1.94
C TYR A 21 6.40 4.35 0.61
N ALA A 22 7.21 5.21 0.00
CA ALA A 22 7.84 4.95 -1.29
C ALA A 22 8.78 3.74 -1.26
N ARG A 23 9.48 3.49 -0.14
CA ARG A 23 10.36 2.34 0.03
C ARG A 23 9.61 1.02 0.16
N PHE A 24 8.46 1.01 0.85
CA PHE A 24 7.75 -0.23 1.20
C PHE A 24 6.54 -0.53 0.32
N TYR A 25 6.00 0.48 -0.37
CA TYR A 25 4.88 0.30 -1.30
C TYR A 25 5.29 -0.56 -2.49
N THR A 26 4.47 -1.57 -2.75
CA THR A 26 4.57 -2.43 -3.92
C THR A 26 3.16 -2.67 -4.43
N THR A 27 2.94 -2.51 -5.74
CA THR A 27 1.66 -2.85 -6.37
C THR A 27 1.29 -4.29 -6.05
N TYR A 28 0.04 -4.51 -5.66
CA TYR A 28 -0.44 -5.86 -5.38
C TYR A 28 -0.53 -6.63 -6.69
N PRO A 29 0.00 -7.86 -6.79
CA PRO A 29 -0.03 -8.59 -8.05
C PRO A 29 -1.46 -9.02 -8.39
N ASN A 30 -1.87 -8.81 -9.65
CA ASN A 30 -3.12 -9.36 -10.17
C ASN A 30 -3.00 -10.88 -10.33
N SER A 31 -3.61 -11.62 -9.39
CA SER A 31 -3.72 -13.08 -9.45
C SER A 31 -5.10 -13.56 -9.89
N ILE A 32 -6.02 -12.64 -10.20
CA ILE A 32 -7.44 -12.94 -10.45
C ILE A 32 -7.68 -13.19 -11.93
N SER A 33 -7.25 -12.25 -12.77
CA SER A 33 -7.41 -12.30 -14.22
C SER A 33 -6.14 -11.79 -14.89
N PRO A 34 -5.08 -12.61 -14.98
CA PRO A 34 -3.81 -12.17 -15.54
C PRO A 34 -3.97 -11.76 -17.01
N LEU A 35 -3.23 -10.72 -17.42
CA LEU A 35 -3.17 -10.31 -18.82
C LEU A 35 -2.73 -11.46 -19.73
N THR A 36 -3.54 -11.78 -20.73
CA THR A 36 -3.17 -12.74 -21.77
C THR A 36 -2.62 -12.03 -23.00
N LYS A 37 -1.65 -12.65 -23.68
CA LYS A 37 -1.08 -12.09 -24.90
C LYS A 37 -2.14 -12.03 -26.00
N GLY A 38 -2.57 -10.82 -26.37
CA GLY A 38 -3.55 -10.58 -27.43
C GLY A 38 -4.91 -10.07 -26.95
N SER A 39 -5.11 -9.85 -25.65
CA SER A 39 -6.33 -9.22 -25.12
C SER A 39 -6.57 -7.85 -25.77
N GLN A 40 -7.75 -7.66 -26.33
CA GLN A 40 -8.17 -6.37 -26.84
C GLN A 40 -8.63 -5.48 -25.69
N GLU A 41 -8.41 -4.16 -25.81
CA GLU A 41 -8.78 -3.19 -24.77
C GLU A 41 -10.29 -3.20 -24.44
N SER A 42 -11.13 -3.54 -25.42
CA SER A 42 -12.59 -3.67 -25.25
C SER A 42 -13.02 -4.88 -24.44
N GLU A 43 -12.14 -5.86 -24.22
CA GLU A 43 -12.42 -7.10 -23.48
C GLU A 43 -11.77 -7.08 -22.08
N MET A 44 -11.12 -5.98 -21.73
CA MET A 44 -10.36 -5.86 -20.50
C MET A 44 -11.28 -5.69 -19.29
N ASP A 45 -11.08 -6.52 -18.27
CA ASP A 45 -11.78 -6.41 -16.99
C ASP A 45 -11.10 -5.43 -16.02
N GLY A 46 -11.72 -5.22 -14.85
CA GLY A 46 -11.23 -4.30 -13.83
C GLY A 46 -9.87 -4.67 -13.26
N PHE A 47 -9.57 -5.96 -13.12
CA PHE A 47 -8.31 -6.45 -12.57
C PHE A 47 -7.14 -6.25 -13.54
N GLN A 48 -7.37 -6.50 -14.82
CA GLN A 48 -6.41 -6.23 -15.90
C GLN A 48 -6.18 -4.73 -16.08
N ALA A 49 -7.24 -3.91 -15.99
CA ALA A 49 -7.10 -2.46 -16.02
C ALA A 49 -6.23 -1.95 -14.84
N TYR A 50 -6.43 -2.51 -13.64
CA TYR A 50 -5.60 -2.22 -12.48
C TYR A 50 -4.14 -2.61 -12.71
N GLU A 51 -3.88 -3.82 -13.23
CA GLU A 51 -2.53 -4.31 -13.52
C GLU A 51 -1.78 -3.40 -14.51
N LEU A 52 -2.49 -2.83 -15.48
CA LEU A 52 -1.95 -1.86 -16.45
C LEU A 52 -1.82 -0.43 -15.91
N GLY A 53 -2.19 -0.17 -14.65
CA GLY A 53 -2.19 1.17 -14.06
C GLY A 53 -3.28 2.09 -14.62
N ARG A 54 -4.30 1.53 -15.28
CA ARG A 54 -5.44 2.28 -15.83
C ARG A 54 -6.51 2.46 -14.76
N TYR A 55 -6.15 3.14 -13.69
CA TYR A 55 -6.93 3.16 -12.46
C TYR A 55 -8.36 3.68 -12.63
N ASP A 56 -8.57 4.73 -13.44
CA ASP A 56 -9.94 5.23 -13.68
C ASP A 56 -10.83 4.20 -14.38
N GLN A 57 -10.26 3.37 -15.27
CA GLN A 57 -10.99 2.28 -15.91
C GLN A 57 -11.22 1.12 -14.95
N ALA A 58 -10.20 0.77 -14.17
CA ALA A 58 -10.30 -0.26 -13.14
C ALA A 58 -11.40 0.08 -12.13
N MET A 59 -11.44 1.30 -11.62
CA MET A 59 -12.44 1.75 -10.67
C MET A 59 -13.87 1.64 -11.22
N ARG A 60 -14.09 2.07 -12.47
CA ARG A 60 -15.41 1.92 -13.12
C ARG A 60 -15.85 0.45 -13.18
N LEU A 61 -14.99 -0.42 -13.70
CA LEU A 61 -15.32 -1.84 -13.89
C LEU A 61 -15.48 -2.57 -12.55
N LEU A 62 -14.58 -2.36 -11.59
CA LEU A 62 -14.60 -3.02 -10.28
C LEU A 62 -15.78 -2.54 -9.42
N SER A 63 -16.25 -1.31 -9.59
CA SER A 63 -17.41 -0.79 -8.85
C SER A 63 -18.74 -1.46 -9.22
N GLU A 64 -18.79 -2.14 -10.37
CA GLU A 64 -19.97 -2.90 -10.81
C GLU A 64 -20.00 -4.33 -10.24
N GLU A 65 -18.90 -4.79 -9.64
CA GLU A 65 -18.77 -6.13 -9.08
C GLU A 65 -18.97 -6.14 -7.56
N ASP A 66 -19.96 -6.91 -7.08
CA ASP A 66 -20.18 -7.11 -5.64
C ASP A 66 -19.39 -8.33 -5.13
N SER A 67 -18.08 -8.15 -4.95
CA SER A 67 -17.22 -9.17 -4.34
C SER A 67 -16.11 -8.57 -3.49
N ASP A 68 -15.69 -9.28 -2.45
CA ASP A 68 -14.56 -8.84 -1.59
C ASP A 68 -13.28 -8.61 -2.40
N THR A 69 -13.07 -9.43 -3.43
CA THR A 69 -11.95 -9.29 -4.38
C THR A 69 -12.06 -7.98 -5.15
N ALA A 70 -13.21 -7.69 -5.76
CA ALA A 70 -13.40 -6.44 -6.50
C ALA A 70 -13.25 -5.21 -5.58
N ARG A 71 -13.84 -5.26 -4.37
CA ARG A 71 -13.72 -4.20 -3.37
C ARG A 71 -12.28 -3.93 -2.95
N PHE A 72 -11.48 -4.98 -2.76
CA PHE A 72 -10.06 -4.80 -2.43
C PHE A 72 -9.27 -4.17 -3.59
N TYR A 73 -9.44 -4.67 -4.82
CA TYR A 73 -8.76 -4.09 -5.98
C TYR A 73 -9.25 -2.67 -6.30
N LEU A 74 -10.51 -2.34 -6.00
CA LEU A 74 -11.04 -0.99 -6.12
C LEU A 74 -10.29 -0.03 -5.18
N ALA A 75 -10.09 -0.42 -3.92
CA ALA A 75 -9.32 0.38 -2.97
C ALA A 75 -7.87 0.60 -3.45
N LEU A 76 -7.24 -0.43 -4.03
CA LEU A 76 -5.89 -0.30 -4.58
C LEU A 76 -5.84 0.58 -5.84
N ALA A 77 -6.88 0.54 -6.68
CA ALA A 77 -7.00 1.42 -7.83
C ALA A 77 -7.20 2.88 -7.39
N GLU A 78 -7.98 3.13 -6.34
CA GLU A 78 -8.12 4.46 -5.73
C GLU A 78 -6.79 4.99 -5.19
N LEU A 79 -5.99 4.16 -4.52
CA LEU A 79 -4.62 4.53 -4.14
C LEU A 79 -3.76 4.92 -5.35
N GLY A 80 -3.83 4.12 -6.41
CA GLY A 80 -3.09 4.38 -7.65
C GLY A 80 -3.51 5.66 -8.37
N SER A 81 -4.78 6.06 -8.23
CA SER A 81 -5.36 7.30 -8.79
C SER A 81 -5.25 8.51 -7.83
N PHE A 82 -4.47 8.39 -6.74
CA PHE A 82 -4.31 9.43 -5.72
C PHE A 82 -5.60 9.81 -4.97
N GLN A 83 -6.61 8.94 -5.00
CA GLN A 83 -7.87 9.07 -4.24
C GLN A 83 -7.72 8.43 -2.85
N THR A 84 -6.74 8.92 -2.10
CA THR A 84 -6.29 8.32 -0.83
C THR A 84 -7.41 8.20 0.20
N GLU A 85 -8.29 9.19 0.31
CA GLU A 85 -9.39 9.21 1.30
C GLU A 85 -10.40 8.07 1.05
N ASN A 86 -10.82 7.86 -0.21
CA ASN A 86 -11.75 6.77 -0.54
C ASN A 86 -11.11 5.40 -0.30
N ALA A 87 -9.84 5.26 -0.69
CA ALA A 87 -9.10 4.03 -0.49
C ALA A 87 -8.97 3.70 0.99
N GLU A 88 -8.71 4.71 1.84
CA GLU A 88 -8.60 4.54 3.28
C GLU A 88 -9.90 3.99 3.90
N VAL A 89 -11.05 4.50 3.45
CA VAL A 89 -12.37 4.01 3.89
C VAL A 89 -12.56 2.53 3.51
N LEU A 90 -12.27 2.16 2.27
CA LEU A 90 -12.40 0.77 1.82
C LEU A 90 -11.42 -0.16 2.53
N LEU A 91 -10.15 0.24 2.67
CA LEU A 91 -9.12 -0.56 3.35
C LEU A 91 -9.43 -0.73 4.84
N THR A 92 -9.98 0.28 5.49
CA THR A 92 -10.41 0.21 6.89
C THR A 92 -11.54 -0.82 7.07
N ASP A 93 -12.55 -0.80 6.20
CA ASP A 93 -13.65 -1.77 6.26
C ASP A 93 -13.15 -3.20 6.03
N ILE A 94 -12.33 -3.41 4.99
CA ILE A 94 -11.76 -4.73 4.65
C ILE A 94 -10.83 -5.23 5.75
N GLY A 95 -9.99 -4.35 6.32
CA GLY A 95 -9.06 -4.69 7.40
C GLY A 95 -9.74 -5.02 8.74
N SER A 96 -10.96 -4.52 8.95
CA SER A 96 -11.75 -4.72 10.18
C SER A 96 -12.49 -6.06 10.21
N ALA A 97 -12.67 -6.71 9.06
CA ALA A 97 -13.38 -7.99 8.95
C ALA A 97 -12.41 -9.15 8.67
N PRO A 98 -12.60 -10.33 9.29
CA PRO A 98 -11.87 -11.53 8.90
C PRO A 98 -12.15 -11.89 7.44
N GLY A 99 -11.09 -12.05 6.65
CA GLY A 99 -11.23 -12.34 5.23
C GLY A 99 -9.88 -12.53 4.55
N TYR A 100 -9.91 -13.00 3.30
CA TYR A 100 -8.70 -13.24 2.52
C TYR A 100 -7.84 -11.97 2.38
N TYR A 101 -8.49 -10.81 2.23
CA TYR A 101 -7.84 -9.52 2.05
C TYR A 101 -7.62 -8.73 3.34
N GLN A 102 -7.97 -9.27 4.50
CA GLN A 102 -7.83 -8.55 5.78
C GLN A 102 -6.38 -8.07 6.01
N ILE A 103 -5.42 -9.00 5.94
CA ILE A 103 -4.01 -8.68 6.20
C ILE A 103 -3.40 -7.80 5.10
N PRO A 104 -3.63 -8.05 3.79
CA PRO A 104 -3.25 -7.11 2.75
C PRO A 104 -3.85 -5.70 2.95
N ALA A 105 -5.11 -5.59 3.34
CA ALA A 105 -5.75 -4.30 3.56
C ALA A 105 -5.11 -3.52 4.71
N LEU A 106 -4.87 -4.18 5.85
CA LEU A 106 -4.13 -3.59 6.98
C LEU A 106 -2.72 -3.15 6.58
N TRP A 107 -2.05 -3.89 5.70
CA TRP A 107 -0.74 -3.48 5.18
C TRP A 107 -0.81 -2.19 4.36
N TYR A 108 -1.72 -2.10 3.38
CA TYR A 108 -1.85 -0.89 2.57
C TYR A 108 -2.38 0.29 3.39
N LEU A 109 -3.27 0.06 4.35
CA LEU A 109 -3.73 1.09 5.28
C LEU A 109 -2.59 1.64 6.11
N ALA A 110 -1.71 0.78 6.65
CA ALA A 110 -0.52 1.24 7.36
C ALA A 110 0.39 2.12 6.48
N LEU A 111 0.57 1.75 5.22
CA LEU A 111 1.36 2.55 4.29
C LEU A 111 0.71 3.91 4.03
N VAL A 112 -0.61 3.97 3.86
CA VAL A 112 -1.37 5.24 3.74
C VAL A 112 -1.14 6.12 4.98
N ASN A 113 -1.30 5.56 6.19
CA ASN A 113 -1.06 6.29 7.43
C ASN A 113 0.40 6.79 7.53
N LEU A 114 1.39 6.00 7.07
CA LEU A 114 2.78 6.47 7.00
C LEU A 114 2.92 7.68 6.08
N LYS A 115 2.29 7.64 4.91
CA LYS A 115 2.33 8.75 3.95
C LYS A 115 1.72 10.03 4.54
N GLN A 116 0.72 9.90 5.40
CA GLN A 116 0.06 10.99 6.14
C GLN A 116 0.79 11.38 7.44
N GLU A 117 1.95 10.79 7.75
CA GLU A 117 2.70 10.96 9.01
C GLU A 117 1.93 10.54 10.28
N GLU A 118 0.91 9.69 10.13
CA GLU A 118 0.13 9.10 11.22
C GLU A 118 0.82 7.83 11.76
N PHE A 119 2.01 8.01 12.32
CA PHE A 119 2.89 6.90 12.71
C PHE A 119 2.31 5.97 13.78
N THR A 120 1.47 6.48 14.67
CA THR A 120 0.79 5.68 15.71
C THR A 120 -0.16 4.67 15.06
N GLU A 121 -0.91 5.12 14.05
CA GLU A 121 -1.98 4.37 13.40
C GLU A 121 -1.35 3.35 12.45
N ALA A 122 -0.33 3.79 11.71
CA ALA A 122 0.53 2.91 10.93
C ALA A 122 1.10 1.77 11.79
N ARG A 123 1.64 2.08 12.98
CA ARG A 123 2.19 1.06 13.88
C ARG A 123 1.14 0.08 14.37
N ALA A 124 -0.07 0.55 14.71
CA ALA A 124 -1.17 -0.31 15.14
C ALA A 124 -1.56 -1.31 14.04
N HIS A 125 -1.69 -0.86 12.80
CA HIS A 125 -1.98 -1.73 11.65
C HIS A 125 -0.82 -2.71 11.38
N LEU A 126 0.43 -2.24 11.40
CA LEU A 126 1.61 -3.09 11.18
C LEU A 126 1.75 -4.18 12.26
N GLN A 127 1.39 -3.90 13.51
CA GLN A 127 1.41 -4.92 14.57
C GLN A 127 0.44 -6.06 14.28
N GLN A 128 -0.75 -5.74 13.74
CA GLN A 128 -1.71 -6.77 13.31
C GLN A 128 -1.15 -7.60 12.15
N VAL A 129 -0.53 -6.96 11.15
CA VAL A 129 0.13 -7.67 10.03
C VAL A 129 1.27 -8.56 10.52
N ARG A 130 2.13 -8.05 11.41
CA ARG A 130 3.26 -8.79 12.01
C ARG A 130 2.81 -10.05 12.74
N ASN A 131 1.70 -9.96 13.49
CA ASN A 131 1.19 -11.07 14.29
C ASN A 131 0.41 -12.11 13.45
N SER A 132 0.25 -11.89 12.15
CA SER A 132 -0.41 -12.83 11.25
C SER A 132 0.54 -13.90 10.70
N SER A 133 -0.01 -14.98 10.14
CA SER A 133 0.76 -15.98 9.37
C SER A 133 1.03 -15.56 7.93
N HIS A 134 0.63 -14.35 7.52
CA HIS A 134 0.77 -13.87 6.15
C HIS A 134 2.25 -13.58 5.81
N PRO A 135 2.69 -13.74 4.55
CA PRO A 135 4.05 -13.38 4.13
C PRO A 135 4.45 -11.92 4.39
N LEU A 136 3.48 -11.02 4.53
CA LEU A 136 3.71 -9.60 4.85
C LEU A 136 4.20 -9.40 6.30
N SER A 137 4.07 -10.39 7.19
CA SER A 137 4.51 -10.29 8.58
C SER A 137 5.98 -9.90 8.73
N GLN A 138 6.87 -10.47 7.91
CA GLN A 138 8.30 -10.14 7.90
C GLN A 138 8.57 -8.70 7.46
N ARG A 139 7.82 -8.20 6.46
CA ARG A 139 7.96 -6.81 5.99
C ARG A 139 7.43 -5.83 7.03
N ALA A 140 6.35 -6.19 7.73
CA ALA A 140 5.82 -5.39 8.83
C ALA A 140 6.82 -5.29 9.99
N ASP A 141 7.50 -6.39 10.32
CA ASP A 141 8.53 -6.39 11.37
C ASP A 141 9.72 -5.49 11.02
N GLN A 142 10.17 -5.52 9.76
CA GLN A 142 11.21 -4.61 9.27
C GLN A 142 10.79 -3.15 9.37
N LEU A 143 9.56 -2.83 8.97
CA LEU A 143 9.05 -1.46 8.99
C LEU A 143 8.84 -0.94 10.43
N ILE A 144 8.31 -1.77 11.33
CA ILE A 144 8.22 -1.45 12.76
C ILE A 144 9.60 -1.16 13.35
N SER A 145 10.60 -1.98 13.03
CA SER A 145 11.97 -1.79 13.52
C SER A 145 12.57 -0.44 13.12
N ILE A 146 12.20 0.08 11.93
CA ILE A 146 12.63 1.41 11.49
C ILE A 146 11.91 2.50 12.29
N LEU A 147 10.59 2.37 12.47
CA LEU A 147 9.77 3.31 13.25
C LEU A 147 10.13 3.40 14.75
N GLU A 148 10.85 2.41 15.28
CA GLU A 148 11.33 2.38 16.67
C GLU A 148 12.74 2.99 16.84
N GLN A 149 13.45 3.21 15.73
CA GLN A 149 14.82 3.78 15.73
C GLN A 149 14.86 5.30 15.46
N ASP A 150 13.76 5.87 14.95
CA ASP A 150 13.50 7.31 14.78
C ASP A 150 12.76 7.91 15.99
#